data_AF-A0A1R4GTE7-F1
#
_entry.id   AF-A0A1R4GTE7-F1
#
_cell.length_a   1.000
_cell.length_b   1.000
_cell.length_c   1.000
_cell.angle_alpha   90.00
_cell.angle_beta   90.00
_cell.angle_gamma   90.00
#
_symmetry.space_group_name_H-M   'P 1'
#
loop_
_entity.id
_entity.type
_entity.pdbx_description
1 polymer ?
#
loop_
_entity_poly.entity_id
_entity_poly.type
_entity_poly.pdbx_seq_one_letter_code
_entity_poly.pdbx_strand_id
1 'polypeptide(L)'
;MSALLSEGLQLAGILAFAISGALVGVRRRLDILGVVVVGSFTGIGGGVIRDVLLGVHPPVSFTHWPNLTVAVLGSFIVFFVHPRLARIRYFEVVFDAFGLGLFSAHGAAAAYASGQTPLTSMLVGTITAIGGGVIRDVLVNRVPGVLTRELYAISALLGANTAVGLMACGMDELWAAVIGGTAAVVLRLVSFMRGWHLPRPRRP
;
A
#
# COMPACT_ATOMS: atom_id res chain seq x y z
N MET A 1 16.86 10.75 14.11
CA MET A 1 16.61 9.28 14.15
C MET A 1 15.20 8.94 13.70
N SER A 2 14.15 9.51 14.30
CA SER A 2 12.74 9.27 13.92
C SER A 2 12.43 9.59 12.44
N ALA A 3 12.91 10.73 11.93
CA ALA A 3 12.70 11.13 10.53
C ALA A 3 13.34 10.16 9.52
N LEU A 4 14.53 9.63 9.82
CA LEU A 4 15.20 8.64 8.96
C LEU A 4 14.43 7.31 8.96
N LEU A 5 13.85 6.94 10.10
CA LEU A 5 13.05 5.72 10.22
C LEU A 5 11.70 5.86 9.50
N SER A 6 11.04 7.02 9.58
CA SER A 6 9.80 7.26 8.84
C SER A 6 10.03 7.27 7.32
N GLU A 7 11.11 7.90 6.85
CA GLU A 7 11.53 7.84 5.45
C GLU A 7 11.80 6.39 5.02
N GLY A 8 12.48 5.61 5.86
CA GLY A 8 12.70 4.18 5.62
C GLY A 8 11.40 3.38 5.47
N LEU A 9 10.39 3.66 6.31
CA LEU A 9 9.06 3.05 6.21
C LEU A 9 8.37 3.42 4.89
N GLN A 10 8.48 4.68 4.47
CA GLN A 10 7.90 5.16 3.21
C GLN A 10 8.55 4.44 2.01
N LEU A 11 9.88 4.41 1.94
CA LEU A 11 10.61 3.74 0.87
C LEU A 11 10.34 2.23 0.85
N ALA A 12 10.25 1.59 2.02
CA ALA A 12 9.89 0.18 2.13
C ALA A 12 8.46 -0.10 1.61
N GLY A 13 7.51 0.78 1.92
CA GLY A 13 6.13 0.69 1.43
C GLY A 13 6.05 0.84 -0.09
N ILE A 14 6.77 1.84 -0.64
CA ILE A 14 6.88 2.05 -2.09
C ILE A 14 7.49 0.82 -2.77
N LEU A 15 8.59 0.30 -2.23
CA LEU A 15 9.26 -0.88 -2.80
C LEU A 15 8.34 -2.12 -2.76
N ALA A 16 7.67 -2.36 -1.64
CA ALA A 16 6.77 -3.50 -1.50
C ALA A 16 5.60 -3.42 -2.51
N PHE A 17 4.97 -2.26 -2.65
CA PHE A 17 3.93 -2.07 -3.66
C PHE A 17 4.46 -2.13 -5.09
N ALA A 18 5.64 -1.59 -5.37
CA ALA A 18 6.27 -1.68 -6.68
C ALA A 18 6.54 -3.13 -7.08
N ILE A 19 7.06 -3.93 -6.15
CA ILE A 19 7.25 -5.38 -6.37
C ILE A 19 5.92 -6.06 -6.64
N SER A 20 4.89 -5.78 -5.83
CA SER A 20 3.56 -6.36 -6.04
C SER A 20 2.97 -6.00 -7.41
N GLY A 21 3.02 -4.73 -7.80
CA GLY A 21 2.56 -4.25 -9.11
C GLY A 21 3.33 -4.86 -10.28
N ALA A 22 4.66 -4.91 -10.17
CA ALA A 22 5.51 -5.52 -11.19
C ALA A 22 5.22 -7.01 -11.36
N LEU A 23 5.03 -7.75 -10.26
CA LEU A 23 4.62 -9.16 -10.29
C LEU A 23 3.26 -9.36 -10.98
N VAL A 24 2.31 -8.43 -10.79
CA VAL A 24 1.05 -8.44 -11.55
C VAL A 24 1.31 -8.23 -13.03
N GLY A 25 2.16 -7.27 -13.41
CA GLY A 25 2.55 -7.02 -14.80
C GLY A 25 3.18 -8.25 -15.47
N VAL A 26 4.12 -8.91 -14.78
CA VAL A 26 4.75 -10.16 -15.24
C VAL A 26 3.71 -11.26 -15.46
N ARG A 27 2.81 -11.48 -14.49
CA ARG A 27 1.75 -12.49 -14.63
C ARG A 27 0.80 -12.16 -15.79
N ARG A 28 0.62 -10.89 -16.10
CA ARG A 28 -0.17 -10.40 -17.23
C ARG A 28 0.59 -10.41 -18.56
N ARG A 29 1.85 -10.87 -18.57
CA ARG A 29 2.72 -10.95 -19.76
C ARG A 29 2.89 -9.59 -20.44
N LEU A 30 2.98 -8.52 -19.65
CA LEU A 30 3.34 -7.20 -20.16
C LEU A 30 4.82 -7.18 -20.57
N ASP A 31 5.17 -6.26 -21.46
CA ASP A 31 6.57 -5.97 -21.76
C ASP A 31 7.27 -5.25 -20.59
N ILE A 32 8.58 -5.03 -20.71
CA ILE A 32 9.37 -4.41 -19.65
C ILE A 32 8.83 -3.03 -19.24
N LEU A 33 8.40 -2.23 -20.22
CA LEU A 33 7.84 -0.91 -19.97
C LEU A 33 6.53 -1.03 -19.19
N GLY A 34 5.63 -1.92 -19.60
CA GLY A 34 4.37 -2.19 -18.90
C GLY A 34 4.59 -2.68 -17.46
N VAL A 35 5.57 -3.55 -17.22
CA VAL A 35 5.93 -4.01 -15.86
C VAL A 35 6.44 -2.86 -15.00
N VAL A 36 7.35 -2.04 -15.53
CA VAL A 36 7.91 -0.89 -14.81
C VAL A 36 6.83 0.16 -14.51
N VAL A 37 5.96 0.46 -15.48
CA VAL A 37 4.86 1.41 -15.31
C VAL A 37 3.88 0.91 -14.26
N VAL A 38 3.34 -0.31 -14.40
CA VAL A 38 2.38 -0.84 -13.43
C VAL A 38 2.98 -0.90 -12.03
N GLY A 39 4.21 -1.40 -11.89
CA GLY A 39 4.91 -1.43 -10.60
C GLY A 39 5.09 -0.02 -10.02
N SER A 40 5.63 0.92 -10.79
CA SER A 40 5.89 2.29 -10.31
C SER A 40 4.62 2.99 -9.86
N PHE A 41 3.55 2.94 -10.66
CA PHE A 41 2.25 3.53 -10.30
C PHE A 41 1.60 2.85 -9.10
N THR A 42 1.82 1.54 -8.91
CA THR A 42 1.39 0.84 -7.70
C THR A 42 2.14 1.37 -6.48
N GLY A 43 3.46 1.55 -6.59
CA GLY A 43 4.35 2.01 -5.52
C GLY A 43 4.07 3.43 -5.05
N ILE A 44 3.98 4.39 -5.98
CA ILE A 44 3.87 5.82 -5.63
C ILE A 44 2.44 6.35 -5.65
N GLY A 45 1.51 5.66 -6.32
CA GLY A 45 0.17 6.17 -6.60
C GLY A 45 -0.66 6.43 -5.34
N GLY A 46 -0.53 5.57 -4.32
CA GLY A 46 -1.16 5.81 -3.02
C GLY A 46 -0.70 7.11 -2.36
N GLY A 47 0.61 7.37 -2.36
CA GLY A 47 1.18 8.62 -1.85
C GLY A 47 0.77 9.84 -2.66
N VAL A 48 0.64 9.71 -3.99
CA VAL A 48 0.12 10.80 -4.83
C VAL A 48 -1.32 11.15 -4.46
N ILE A 49 -2.19 10.15 -4.30
CA ILE A 49 -3.59 10.37 -3.88
C ILE A 49 -3.62 11.04 -2.50
N ARG A 50 -2.83 10.54 -1.54
CA ARG A 50 -2.69 11.13 -0.20
C ARG A 50 -2.34 12.61 -0.27
N ASP A 51 -1.27 12.93 -0.97
CA ASP A 51 -0.73 14.27 -1.04
C ASP A 51 -1.75 15.23 -1.66
N VAL A 52 -2.44 14.80 -2.72
CA VAL A 52 -3.53 15.58 -3.34
C VAL A 52 -4.69 15.80 -2.35
N LEU A 53 -5.11 14.77 -1.60
CA LEU A 53 -6.17 14.90 -0.61
C LEU A 53 -5.80 15.82 0.56
N LEU A 54 -4.51 15.90 0.90
CA LEU A 54 -3.98 16.77 1.95
C LEU A 54 -3.57 18.16 1.45
N GLY A 55 -3.77 18.48 0.17
CA GLY A 55 -3.41 19.77 -0.42
C GLY A 55 -1.92 19.97 -0.65
N VAL A 56 -1.13 18.90 -0.65
CA VAL A 56 0.32 18.93 -0.93
C VAL A 56 0.54 18.89 -2.44
N HIS A 57 0.91 20.04 -3.00
CA HIS A 57 1.15 20.22 -4.43
C HIS A 57 2.49 20.92 -4.68
N PRO A 58 3.38 20.33 -5.51
CA PRO A 58 3.29 19.01 -6.14
C PRO A 58 3.50 17.84 -5.15
N PRO A 59 2.96 16.63 -5.43
CA PRO A 59 3.12 15.45 -4.58
C PRO A 59 4.58 15.08 -4.30
N VAL A 60 4.87 14.62 -3.07
CA VAL A 60 6.21 14.22 -2.60
C VAL A 60 6.75 13.04 -3.40
N SER A 61 5.87 12.19 -3.93
CA SER A 61 6.23 11.11 -4.86
C SER A 61 6.97 11.59 -6.12
N PHE A 62 6.78 12.85 -6.54
CA PHE A 62 7.42 13.43 -7.72
C PHE A 62 8.56 14.40 -7.39
N THR A 63 8.53 15.05 -6.22
CA THR A 63 9.58 15.99 -5.82
C THR A 63 10.75 15.30 -5.13
N HIS A 64 10.50 14.21 -4.43
CA HIS A 64 11.53 13.45 -3.73
C HIS A 64 11.98 12.25 -4.58
N TRP A 65 13.09 12.45 -5.31
CA TRP A 65 13.63 11.47 -6.26
C TRP A 65 13.75 10.03 -5.74
N PRO A 66 14.17 9.77 -4.47
CA PRO A 66 14.22 8.41 -3.94
C PRO A 66 12.91 7.64 -4.05
N ASN A 67 11.75 8.30 -3.93
CA ASN A 67 10.44 7.65 -4.04
C ASN A 67 10.23 7.04 -5.42
N LEU A 68 10.41 7.84 -6.47
CA LEU A 68 10.26 7.40 -7.85
C LEU A 68 11.36 6.40 -8.23
N THR A 69 12.61 6.67 -7.83
CA THR A 69 13.75 5.79 -8.14
C THR A 69 13.58 4.40 -7.55
N VAL A 70 13.16 4.27 -6.28
CA VAL A 70 12.91 2.96 -5.66
C VAL A 70 11.77 2.22 -6.38
N ALA A 71 10.70 2.91 -6.75
CA ALA A 71 9.58 2.30 -7.45
C ALA A 71 9.98 1.77 -8.84
N VAL A 72 10.73 2.57 -9.62
CA VAL A 72 11.21 2.20 -10.95
C VAL A 72 12.23 1.06 -10.87
N LEU A 73 13.27 1.19 -10.04
CA LEU A 73 14.31 0.18 -9.91
C LEU A 73 13.76 -1.13 -9.35
N GLY A 74 12.90 -1.09 -8.33
CA GLY A 74 12.26 -2.27 -7.77
C GLY A 74 11.45 -3.03 -8.83
N SER A 75 10.67 -2.30 -9.64
CA SER A 75 9.87 -2.88 -10.72
C SER A 75 10.75 -3.47 -11.84
N PHE A 76 11.82 -2.77 -12.20
CA PHE A 76 12.79 -3.21 -13.19
C PHE A 76 13.51 -4.49 -12.77
N ILE A 77 13.95 -4.57 -11.51
CA ILE A 77 14.59 -5.79 -10.96
C ILE A 77 13.62 -6.97 -10.99
N VAL A 78 12.34 -6.76 -10.64
CA VAL A 78 11.32 -7.81 -10.67
C VAL A 78 11.13 -8.39 -12.08
N PHE A 79 11.25 -7.57 -13.13
CA PHE A 79 11.15 -8.08 -14.50
C PHE A 79 12.20 -9.18 -14.81
N PHE A 80 13.42 -9.06 -14.29
CA PHE A 80 14.49 -10.05 -14.51
C PHE A 80 14.50 -11.18 -13.48
N VAL A 81 14.09 -10.90 -12.23
CA VAL A 81 14.26 -11.81 -11.09
C VAL A 81 12.92 -12.41 -10.62
N HIS A 82 11.86 -12.31 -11.41
CA HIS A 82 10.55 -12.81 -10.99
C HIS A 82 10.58 -14.34 -10.73
N PRO A 83 9.88 -14.82 -9.69
CA PRO A 83 9.80 -16.25 -9.42
C PRO A 83 9.03 -16.98 -10.53
N ARG A 84 9.08 -18.32 -10.50
CA ARG A 84 8.23 -19.15 -11.37
C ARG A 84 6.75 -18.74 -11.23
N LEU A 85 6.03 -18.74 -12.35
CA LEU A 85 4.64 -18.26 -12.45
C LEU A 85 3.71 -18.81 -11.35
N ALA A 86 3.90 -20.07 -10.95
CA ALA A 86 3.14 -20.73 -9.88
C ALA A 86 3.24 -20.03 -8.50
N ARG A 87 4.36 -19.36 -8.19
CA ARG A 87 4.56 -18.67 -6.91
C ARG A 87 4.24 -17.18 -6.97
N ILE A 88 4.08 -16.59 -8.16
CA ILE A 88 3.88 -15.15 -8.33
C ILE A 88 2.67 -14.64 -7.54
N ARG A 89 1.55 -15.38 -7.53
CA ARG A 89 0.35 -14.97 -6.79
C ARG A 89 0.61 -14.85 -5.28
N TYR A 90 1.40 -15.76 -4.71
CA TYR A 90 1.73 -15.72 -3.29
C TYR A 90 2.56 -14.47 -2.97
N PHE A 91 3.63 -14.23 -3.72
CA PHE A 91 4.49 -13.06 -3.51
C PHE A 91 3.76 -11.73 -3.77
N GLU A 92 2.90 -11.65 -4.79
CA GLU A 92 2.06 -10.47 -5.02
C GLU A 92 1.29 -10.10 -3.76
N VAL A 93 0.62 -11.08 -3.14
CA VAL A 93 -0.21 -10.84 -1.94
C VAL A 93 0.65 -10.50 -0.73
N VAL A 94 1.80 -11.15 -0.55
CA VAL A 94 2.70 -10.86 0.57
C VAL A 94 3.25 -9.44 0.48
N PHE A 95 3.84 -9.05 -0.66
CA PHE A 95 4.37 -7.71 -0.84
C PHE A 95 3.27 -6.63 -0.82
N ASP A 96 2.10 -6.94 -1.37
CA ASP A 96 0.92 -6.06 -1.26
C ASP A 96 0.48 -5.87 0.19
N ALA A 97 0.48 -6.92 1.01
CA ALA A 97 0.13 -6.84 2.42
C ALA A 97 1.10 -5.92 3.19
N PHE A 98 2.40 -6.04 2.95
CA PHE A 98 3.42 -5.15 3.53
C PHE A 98 3.23 -3.70 3.10
N GLY A 99 3.06 -3.44 1.80
CA GLY A 99 2.77 -2.10 1.30
C GLY A 99 1.50 -1.52 1.93
N LEU A 100 0.43 -2.30 1.99
CA LEU A 100 -0.86 -1.91 2.56
C LEU A 100 -0.75 -1.57 4.05
N GLY A 101 -0.04 -2.37 4.84
CA GLY A 101 0.18 -2.09 6.25
C GLY A 101 1.00 -0.83 6.48
N LEU A 102 2.14 -0.70 5.77
CA LEU A 102 3.01 0.47 5.89
C LEU A 102 2.28 1.76 5.50
N PHE A 103 1.59 1.79 4.37
CA PHE A 103 0.90 2.99 3.88
C PHE A 103 -0.37 3.33 4.65
N SER A 104 -1.10 2.33 5.17
CA SER A 104 -2.32 2.62 5.94
C SER A 104 -1.97 3.36 7.23
N ALA A 105 -1.02 2.83 7.99
CA ALA A 105 -0.65 3.38 9.28
C ALA A 105 0.21 4.65 9.13
N HIS A 106 1.23 4.66 8.27
CA HIS A 106 2.05 5.85 8.03
C HIS A 106 1.26 6.98 7.36
N GLY A 107 0.38 6.67 6.39
CA GLY A 107 -0.47 7.67 5.75
C GLY A 107 -1.47 8.30 6.72
N ALA A 108 -2.05 7.50 7.62
CA ALA A 108 -2.96 8.01 8.65
C ALA A 108 -2.20 8.84 9.70
N ALA A 109 -1.03 8.39 10.12
CA ALA A 109 -0.19 9.10 11.08
C ALA A 109 0.26 10.46 10.53
N ALA A 110 0.72 10.51 9.28
CA ALA A 110 1.10 11.77 8.61
C ALA A 110 -0.08 12.74 8.48
N ALA A 111 -1.27 12.24 8.10
CA ALA A 111 -2.48 13.06 8.04
C ALA A 111 -2.83 13.63 9.43
N TYR A 112 -2.79 12.81 10.48
CA TYR A 112 -3.08 13.24 11.84
C TYR A 112 -2.05 14.26 12.35
N ALA A 113 -0.77 14.04 12.10
CA ALA A 113 0.31 14.96 12.44
C ALA A 113 0.19 16.31 11.73
N SER A 114 -0.41 16.35 10.53
CA SER A 114 -0.73 17.61 9.82
C SER A 114 -1.94 18.38 10.38
N GLY A 115 -2.50 17.97 11.52
CA GLY A 115 -3.62 18.66 12.18
C GLY A 115 -4.99 18.28 11.62
N GLN A 116 -5.10 17.23 10.81
CA GLN A 116 -6.37 16.73 10.32
C GLN A 116 -7.19 16.06 11.43
N THR A 117 -8.51 16.03 11.27
CA THR A 117 -9.37 15.32 12.23
C THR A 117 -9.04 13.82 12.29
N PRO A 118 -9.31 13.13 13.40
CA PRO A 118 -9.09 11.68 13.50
C PRO A 118 -9.75 10.90 12.35
N LEU A 119 -11.01 11.22 12.04
CA LEU A 119 -11.77 10.55 10.98
C LEU A 119 -11.13 10.79 9.61
N THR A 120 -10.79 12.03 9.27
CA THR A 120 -10.10 12.37 8.02
C THR A 120 -8.79 11.59 7.90
N SER A 121 -8.01 11.53 8.98
CA SER A 121 -6.72 10.85 9.02
C SER A 121 -6.84 9.34 8.78
N MET A 122 -7.83 8.69 9.42
CA MET A 122 -8.13 7.28 9.21
C MET A 122 -8.52 6.98 7.76
N LEU A 123 -9.38 7.83 7.17
CA LEU A 123 -9.82 7.67 5.78
C LEU A 123 -8.68 7.90 4.79
N VAL A 124 -7.90 8.97 4.95
CA VAL A 124 -6.75 9.28 4.09
C VAL A 124 -5.72 8.15 4.16
N GLY A 125 -5.38 7.65 5.34
CA GLY A 125 -4.46 6.50 5.46
C GLY A 125 -5.00 5.25 4.76
N THR A 126 -6.27 4.94 4.95
CA THR A 126 -6.92 3.80 4.27
C THR A 126 -6.87 3.95 2.76
N ILE A 127 -7.22 5.13 2.23
CA ILE A 127 -7.19 5.43 0.79
C ILE A 127 -5.77 5.36 0.24
N THR A 128 -4.79 5.88 0.99
CA THR A 128 -3.36 5.81 0.63
C THR A 128 -2.92 4.36 0.43
N ALA A 129 -3.31 3.48 1.35
CA ALA A 129 -2.95 2.06 1.30
C ALA A 129 -3.59 1.31 0.14
N ILE A 130 -4.90 1.48 -0.07
CA ILE A 130 -5.61 0.75 -1.13
C ILE A 130 -5.39 1.37 -2.52
N GLY A 131 -5.06 2.67 -2.59
CA GLY A 131 -4.99 3.44 -3.83
C GLY A 131 -3.99 2.88 -4.83
N GLY A 132 -2.79 2.50 -4.38
CA GLY A 132 -1.79 1.85 -5.23
C GLY A 132 -2.30 0.55 -5.86
N GLY A 133 -2.91 -0.31 -5.04
CA GLY A 133 -3.53 -1.56 -5.51
C GLY A 133 -4.71 -1.36 -6.46
N VAL A 134 -5.52 -0.32 -6.25
CA VAL A 134 -6.62 0.06 -7.17
C VAL A 134 -6.07 0.50 -8.52
N ILE A 135 -5.09 1.42 -8.53
CA ILE A 135 -4.45 1.89 -9.78
C ILE A 135 -3.88 0.70 -10.55
N ARG A 136 -3.12 -0.18 -9.87
CA ARG A 136 -2.57 -1.41 -10.44
C ARG A 136 -3.64 -2.23 -11.17
N ASP A 137 -4.73 -2.52 -10.47
CA ASP A 137 -5.75 -3.45 -10.95
C ASP A 137 -6.53 -2.84 -12.14
N VAL A 138 -6.80 -1.54 -12.09
CA VAL A 138 -7.44 -0.80 -13.20
C VAL A 138 -6.53 -0.77 -14.44
N LEU A 139 -5.23 -0.49 -14.28
CA LEU A 139 -4.27 -0.47 -15.39
C LEU A 139 -4.18 -1.81 -16.12
N VAL A 140 -4.34 -2.93 -15.41
CA VAL A 140 -4.34 -4.29 -16.01
C VAL A 140 -5.75 -4.82 -16.30
N ASN A 141 -6.74 -3.93 -16.35
CA ASN A 141 -8.14 -4.22 -16.66
C ASN A 141 -8.71 -5.37 -15.80
N ARG A 142 -8.64 -5.21 -14.47
CA ARG A 142 -9.30 -6.09 -13.49
C ARG A 142 -10.16 -5.28 -12.53
N VAL A 143 -11.20 -5.95 -12.02
CA VAL A 143 -11.90 -5.45 -10.84
C VAL A 143 -10.90 -5.36 -9.68
N PRO A 144 -10.78 -4.20 -9.02
CA PRO A 144 -9.84 -4.00 -7.93
C PRO A 144 -9.99 -5.01 -6.80
N GLY A 145 -8.85 -5.45 -6.26
CA GLY A 145 -8.78 -6.41 -5.16
C GLY A 145 -9.52 -5.93 -3.91
N VAL A 146 -9.57 -4.62 -3.68
CA VAL A 146 -10.30 -4.00 -2.57
C VAL A 146 -11.80 -4.36 -2.57
N LEU A 147 -12.39 -4.63 -3.74
CA LEU A 147 -13.80 -4.97 -3.91
C LEU A 147 -14.07 -6.49 -3.88
N THR A 148 -13.03 -7.32 -3.95
CA THR A 148 -13.18 -8.75 -4.27
C THR A 148 -12.41 -9.70 -3.35
N ARG A 149 -11.34 -9.23 -2.67
CA ARG A 149 -10.38 -10.04 -1.89
C ARG A 149 -10.65 -10.04 -0.38
N GLU A 150 -9.94 -10.93 0.30
CA GLU A 150 -10.06 -11.27 1.72
C GLU A 150 -9.70 -10.11 2.64
N LEU A 151 -10.72 -9.50 3.27
CA LEU A 151 -10.58 -8.43 4.28
C LEU A 151 -9.58 -7.32 3.88
N TYR A 152 -9.45 -7.02 2.58
CA TYR A 152 -8.40 -6.14 2.05
C TYR A 152 -8.52 -4.72 2.61
N ALA A 153 -9.67 -4.08 2.36
CA ALA A 153 -9.99 -2.75 2.89
C ALA A 153 -10.02 -2.74 4.42
N ILE A 154 -10.52 -3.82 5.02
CA ILE A 154 -10.64 -3.96 6.47
C ILE A 154 -9.26 -3.98 7.14
N SER A 155 -8.27 -4.61 6.50
CA SER A 155 -6.90 -4.62 7.00
C SER A 155 -6.28 -3.22 6.96
N ALA A 156 -6.52 -2.46 5.90
CA ALA A 156 -6.07 -1.06 5.80
C ALA A 156 -6.76 -0.17 6.84
N LEU A 157 -8.07 -0.31 7.02
CA LEU A 157 -8.84 0.39 8.05
C LEU A 157 -8.30 0.07 9.45
N LEU A 158 -8.01 -1.20 9.75
CA LEU A 158 -7.43 -1.60 11.03
C LEU A 158 -6.11 -0.84 11.28
N GLY A 159 -5.19 -0.85 10.31
CA GLY A 159 -3.90 -0.18 10.49
C GLY A 159 -4.01 1.32 10.68
N ALA A 160 -4.84 1.99 9.88
CA ALA A 160 -5.09 3.43 9.98
C ALA A 160 -5.76 3.79 11.33
N ASN A 161 -6.79 3.06 11.74
CA ASN A 161 -7.49 3.29 12.99
C ASN A 161 -6.60 3.06 14.21
N THR A 162 -5.79 1.99 14.20
CA THR A 162 -4.86 1.70 15.28
C THR A 162 -3.80 2.80 15.39
N ALA A 163 -3.22 3.25 14.28
CA ALA A 163 -2.23 4.32 14.31
C ALA A 163 -2.81 5.63 14.88
N VAL A 164 -3.94 6.09 14.34
CA VAL A 164 -4.58 7.34 14.80
C VAL A 164 -5.05 7.23 16.26
N GLY A 165 -5.61 6.08 16.66
CA GLY A 165 -6.03 5.85 18.04
C GLY A 165 -4.87 5.92 19.03
N LEU A 166 -3.73 5.33 18.69
CA LEU A 166 -2.53 5.38 19.53
C LEU A 166 -1.94 6.79 19.62
N MET A 167 -1.91 7.54 18.52
CA MET A 167 -1.48 8.94 18.53
C MET A 167 -2.41 9.83 19.35
N ALA A 168 -3.73 9.58 19.30
CA ALA A 168 -4.71 10.28 20.14
C ALA A 168 -4.51 10.01 21.64
N CYS A 169 -3.91 8.86 22.00
CA CYS A 169 -3.49 8.53 23.36
C CYS A 169 -2.10 9.10 23.73
N GLY A 170 -1.49 9.92 22.88
CA GLY A 170 -0.19 10.55 23.12
C GLY A 170 1.03 9.70 22.71
N MET A 171 0.83 8.60 21.97
CA MET A 171 1.95 7.80 21.48
C MET A 171 2.66 8.49 20.30
N ASP A 172 3.98 8.31 20.22
CA ASP A 172 4.80 8.84 19.13
C ASP A 172 4.36 8.30 17.75
N GLU A 173 4.42 9.16 16.74
CA GLU A 173 4.00 8.90 15.36
C GLU A 173 4.63 7.62 14.78
N LEU A 174 5.93 7.43 14.98
CA LEU A 174 6.67 6.31 14.42
C LEU A 174 6.16 5.00 15.00
N TRP A 175 6.02 4.94 16.33
CA TRP A 175 5.55 3.74 17.01
C TRP A 175 4.09 3.45 16.66
N ALA A 176 3.26 4.48 16.53
CA ALA A 176 1.86 4.31 16.14
C ALA A 176 1.75 3.73 14.72
N ALA A 177 2.57 4.23 13.79
CA ALA A 177 2.66 3.70 12.44
C ALA A 177 3.16 2.24 12.42
N VAL A 178 4.18 1.90 13.20
CA VAL A 178 4.72 0.52 13.27
C VAL A 178 3.69 -0.45 13.83
N ILE A 179 3.01 -0.13 14.94
CA ILE A 179 2.01 -1.00 15.55
C ILE A 179 0.80 -1.16 14.63
N GLY A 180 0.26 -0.05 14.13
CA GLY A 180 -0.88 -0.07 13.19
C GLY A 180 -0.55 -0.85 11.92
N GLY A 181 0.61 -0.60 11.32
CA GLY A 181 1.04 -1.26 10.11
C GLY A 181 1.21 -2.77 10.32
N THR A 182 1.81 -3.17 11.44
CA THR A 182 1.96 -4.58 11.81
C THR A 182 0.59 -5.26 11.97
N ALA A 183 -0.37 -4.61 12.64
CA ALA A 183 -1.72 -5.14 12.79
C ALA A 183 -2.41 -5.37 11.44
N ALA A 184 -2.27 -4.41 10.51
CA ALA A 184 -2.79 -4.53 9.15
C ALA A 184 -2.13 -5.67 8.36
N VAL A 185 -0.79 -5.79 8.39
CA VAL A 185 -0.06 -6.88 7.71
C VAL A 185 -0.50 -8.24 8.25
N VAL A 186 -0.55 -8.39 9.58
CA VAL A 186 -0.93 -9.65 10.23
C VAL A 186 -2.35 -10.04 9.82
N LEU A 187 -3.32 -9.11 9.92
CA LEU A 187 -4.69 -9.40 9.52
C LEU A 187 -4.76 -9.79 8.04
N ARG A 188 -4.05 -9.08 7.16
CA ARG A 188 -4.07 -9.33 5.72
C ARG A 188 -3.48 -10.70 5.34
N LEU A 189 -2.37 -11.09 5.96
CA LEU A 189 -1.73 -12.38 5.70
C LEU A 189 -2.54 -13.52 6.29
N VAL A 190 -3.06 -13.38 7.51
CA VAL A 190 -3.92 -14.39 8.14
C VAL A 190 -5.22 -14.56 7.36
N SER A 191 -5.85 -13.47 6.92
CA SER A 191 -7.07 -13.53 6.11
C SER A 191 -6.84 -14.27 4.80
N PHE A 192 -5.69 -14.04 4.16
CA PHE A 192 -5.29 -14.74 2.94
C PHE A 192 -5.03 -16.24 3.19
N MET A 193 -4.25 -16.58 4.23
CA MET A 193 -3.91 -17.98 4.54
C MET A 193 -5.14 -18.81 4.94
N ARG A 194 -6.10 -18.20 5.64
CA ARG A 194 -7.33 -18.86 6.09
C ARG A 194 -8.51 -18.71 5.12
N GLY A 195 -8.34 -17.99 4.02
CA GLY A 195 -9.41 -17.77 3.03
C GLY A 195 -10.62 -17.05 3.61
N TRP A 196 -10.43 -16.03 4.45
CA TRP A 196 -11.52 -15.27 5.05
C TRP A 196 -12.19 -14.35 4.03
N HIS A 197 -13.52 -14.39 3.90
CA HIS A 197 -14.25 -13.57 2.96
C HIS A 197 -15.37 -12.79 3.65
N LEU A 198 -15.64 -11.58 3.15
CA LEU A 198 -16.85 -10.86 3.50
C LEU A 198 -18.08 -11.54 2.87
N PRO A 199 -19.27 -11.42 3.50
CA PRO A 199 -20.49 -11.99 2.96
C PRO A 199 -20.76 -11.47 1.55
N ARG A 200 -21.14 -12.38 0.65
CA ARG A 200 -21.55 -12.04 -0.72
C ARG A 200 -23.07 -12.07 -0.81
N PRO A 201 -23.69 -11.26 -1.68
CA PRO A 201 -25.11 -11.39 -1.99
C PRO A 201 -25.44 -12.84 -2.35
N ARG A 202 -26.60 -13.34 -1.91
CA ARG A 202 -27.10 -14.64 -2.35
C ARG A 202 -27.24 -14.60 -3.87
N ARG A 203 -26.71 -15.62 -4.55
CA ARG A 203 -26.93 -15.76 -5.99
C ARG A 203 -28.44 -15.93 -6.22
N PRO A 204 -29.00 -15.30 -7.27
CA PRO A 204 -30.38 -15.56 -7.67
C PRO A 204 -30.57 -17.04 -8.04
#